data_AF-A0A942DFZ9-F1
#
_entry.id   AF-A0A942DFZ9-F1
#
_cell.length_a   1.000
_cell.length_b   1.000
_cell.length_c   1.000
_cell.angle_alpha   90.00
_cell.angle_beta   90.00
_cell.angle_gamma   90.00
#
_symmetry.space_group_name_H-M   'P 1'
#
loop_
_entity.id
_entity.type
_entity.pdbx_description
1 polymer ?
#
loop_
_entity_poly.entity_id
_entity_poly.type
_entity_poly.pdbx_seq_one_letter_code
_entity_poly.pdbx_strand_id
1 'polypeptide(L)'
;MRKVMPVRITLRRIANMAGIPEQELLDNINRLAGEPLEVVDHDRTPVKVSTSQAPSWMESVDEKQIGWVDVLEGDERLDDPMPPINTAVNALKQGQVVGIKHKWEPQPLFDIWDLRGLDYWTRQVSADEWHIFVHKPHEHSV
;
A
#
# COMPACT_ATOMS: atom_id res chain seq x y z
N MET A 1 -1.16 -1.83 -29.78
CA MET A 1 -2.39 -2.38 -29.16
C MET A 1 -2.73 -1.51 -27.95
N ARG A 2 -3.96 -0.99 -27.86
CA ARG A 2 -4.41 -0.17 -26.72
C ARG A 2 -4.63 -1.13 -25.55
N LYS A 3 -3.78 -1.09 -24.51
CA LYS A 3 -3.97 -1.86 -23.28
C LYS A 3 -5.28 -1.34 -22.66
N VAL A 4 -6.36 -2.10 -22.79
CA VAL A 4 -7.66 -1.73 -22.20
C VAL A 4 -7.50 -1.95 -20.70
N MET A 5 -7.40 -0.86 -19.94
CA MET A 5 -7.33 -0.93 -18.48
C MET A 5 -8.57 -1.65 -17.94
N PRO A 6 -8.43 -2.48 -16.89
CA PRO A 6 -9.59 -2.93 -16.12
C PRO A 6 -10.37 -1.70 -15.67
N VAL A 7 -11.63 -1.61 -16.05
CA VAL A 7 -12.50 -0.51 -15.65
C VAL A 7 -12.67 -0.63 -14.14
N ARG A 8 -12.13 0.33 -13.37
CA ARG A 8 -12.33 0.38 -11.92
C ARG A 8 -13.83 0.32 -11.63
N ILE A 9 -14.28 -0.75 -10.97
CA ILE A 9 -15.66 -0.91 -10.53
C ILE A 9 -15.73 -0.55 -9.05
N THR A 10 -16.51 0.47 -8.71
CA THR A 10 -16.70 0.87 -7.31
C THR A 10 -17.92 0.16 -6.74
N LEU A 11 -17.95 -0.06 -5.43
CA LEU A 11 -19.12 -0.61 -4.74
C LEU A 11 -20.38 0.23 -5.02
N ARG A 12 -20.27 1.56 -4.94
CA ARG A 12 -21.30 2.49 -5.41
C ARG A 12 -21.81 2.23 -6.83
N ARG A 13 -20.92 1.90 -7.77
CA ARG A 13 -21.31 1.62 -9.16
C ARG A 13 -22.07 0.29 -9.26
N ILE A 14 -21.67 -0.71 -8.50
CA ILE A 14 -22.38 -2.01 -8.41
C ILE A 14 -23.75 -1.81 -7.78
N ALA A 15 -23.84 -1.04 -6.69
CA ALA A 15 -25.08 -0.70 -6.03
C ALA A 15 -26.07 -0.01 -6.99
N ASN A 16 -25.58 0.99 -7.75
CA ASN A 16 -26.37 1.65 -8.78
C ASN A 16 -26.82 0.70 -9.91
N MET A 17 -25.95 -0.22 -10.36
CA MET A 17 -26.30 -1.21 -11.39
C MET A 17 -27.35 -2.21 -10.89
N ALA A 18 -27.29 -2.59 -9.62
CA ALA A 18 -28.23 -3.49 -8.97
C ALA A 18 -29.52 -2.78 -8.50
N GLY A 19 -29.57 -1.45 -8.58
CA GLY A 19 -30.72 -0.65 -8.13
C GLY A 19 -30.92 -0.65 -6.63
N ILE A 20 -29.86 -0.86 -5.84
CA ILE A 20 -29.92 -0.89 -4.37
C ILE A 20 -29.04 0.20 -3.76
N PRO A 21 -29.35 0.70 -2.55
CA PRO A 21 -28.46 1.58 -1.80
C PRO A 21 -27.09 0.94 -1.55
N GLU A 22 -26.02 1.73 -1.60
CA GLU A 22 -24.65 1.24 -1.36
C GLU A 22 -24.48 0.61 0.02
N GLN A 23 -25.14 1.16 1.04
CA GLN A 23 -25.13 0.59 2.39
C GLN A 23 -25.81 -0.78 2.43
N GLU A 24 -26.93 -0.95 1.72
CA GLU A 24 -27.64 -2.23 1.66
C GLU A 24 -26.80 -3.30 0.95
N LEU A 25 -26.06 -2.93 -0.10
CA LEU A 25 -25.10 -3.82 -0.75
C LEU A 25 -24.01 -4.29 0.23
N LEU A 26 -23.44 -3.38 1.02
CA LEU A 26 -22.43 -3.70 2.04
C LEU A 26 -22.99 -4.66 3.10
N ASP A 27 -24.18 -4.36 3.64
CA ASP A 27 -24.84 -5.17 4.66
C ASP A 27 -25.12 -6.59 4.13
N ASN A 28 -25.50 -6.71 2.86
CA ASN A 28 -25.74 -7.99 2.19
C ASN A 28 -24.45 -8.80 2.03
N ILE A 29 -23.35 -8.17 1.63
CA ILE A 29 -22.04 -8.83 1.49
C ILE A 29 -21.58 -9.36 2.85
N ASN A 30 -21.65 -8.53 3.90
CA ASN A 30 -21.20 -8.92 5.25
C ASN A 30 -22.04 -10.06 5.81
N ARG A 31 -23.36 -9.98 5.66
CA ARG A 31 -24.28 -11.06 6.04
C ARG A 31 -23.99 -12.38 5.33
N LEU A 32 -23.65 -12.33 4.04
CA LEU A 32 -23.27 -13.52 3.26
C LEU A 32 -21.90 -14.06 3.65
N ALA A 33 -20.97 -13.19 4.07
CA ALA A 33 -19.64 -13.57 4.54
C ALA A 33 -19.66 -14.21 5.94
N GLY A 34 -20.78 -14.15 6.67
CA GLY A 34 -20.92 -14.75 8.00
C GLY A 34 -20.25 -13.95 9.13
N GLU A 35 -19.72 -12.76 8.83
CA GLU A 35 -19.09 -11.86 9.79
C GLU A 35 -20.09 -10.76 10.17
N PRO A 36 -20.49 -10.62 11.45
CA PRO A 36 -21.22 -9.44 11.88
C PRO A 36 -20.34 -8.21 11.64
N LEU A 37 -20.97 -7.09 11.26
CA LEU A 37 -20.33 -5.79 11.27
C LEU A 37 -19.87 -5.47 12.70
N GLU A 38 -18.67 -5.88 13.08
CA GLU A 38 -17.95 -5.16 14.11
C GLU A 38 -17.78 -3.76 13.54
N VAL A 39 -18.45 -2.79 14.16
CA VAL A 39 -18.13 -1.38 14.00
C VAL A 39 -16.69 -1.28 14.47
N VAL A 40 -15.75 -1.38 13.54
CA VAL A 40 -14.36 -1.16 13.82
C VAL A 40 -14.29 0.29 14.28
N ASP A 41 -13.99 0.44 15.56
CA ASP A 41 -13.83 1.72 16.22
C ASP A 41 -13.03 2.67 15.32
N HIS A 42 -13.61 3.82 15.02
CA HIS A 42 -12.94 4.86 14.24
C HIS A 42 -11.84 5.56 15.06
N ASP A 43 -11.62 5.17 16.32
CA ASP A 43 -10.38 5.42 17.08
C ASP A 43 -9.17 4.60 16.56
N ARG A 44 -9.17 4.23 15.28
CA ARG A 44 -7.91 3.96 14.60
C ARG A 44 -7.13 5.27 14.58
N THR A 45 -6.05 5.31 15.35
CA THR A 45 -4.95 6.28 15.17
C THR A 45 -4.82 6.53 13.67
N PRO A 46 -4.92 7.79 13.19
CA PRO A 46 -4.98 8.06 11.77
C PRO A 46 -3.83 7.33 11.09
N VAL A 47 -4.18 6.39 10.20
CA VAL A 47 -3.20 5.68 9.36
C VAL A 47 -2.31 6.76 8.79
N LYS A 48 -1.01 6.70 9.10
CA LYS A 48 -0.03 7.69 8.65
C LYS A 48 -0.07 7.71 7.12
N VAL A 49 -0.78 8.68 6.58
CA VAL A 49 -0.85 8.95 5.15
C VAL A 49 0.51 9.50 4.77
N SER A 50 1.12 8.92 3.73
CA SER A 50 2.35 9.48 3.19
C SER A 50 2.11 10.94 2.78
N THR A 51 2.93 11.85 3.30
CA THR A 51 2.87 13.26 2.95
C THR A 51 3.35 13.46 1.52
N SER A 52 2.75 14.40 0.77
CA SER A 52 3.22 14.71 -0.59
C SER A 52 4.66 15.23 -0.64
N GLN A 53 5.18 15.77 0.47
CA GLN A 53 6.57 16.15 0.63
C GLN A 53 7.42 14.96 1.09
N ALA A 54 8.59 14.82 0.47
CA ALA A 54 9.58 13.83 0.83
C ALA A 54 10.16 14.13 2.24
N PRO A 55 10.35 13.12 3.08
CA PRO A 55 10.97 13.27 4.38
C PRO A 55 12.49 13.52 4.26
N SER A 56 13.09 14.09 5.30
CA SER A 56 14.50 14.49 5.31
C SER A 56 15.48 13.32 5.08
N TRP A 57 15.13 12.10 5.50
CA TRP A 57 15.96 10.92 5.24
C TRP A 57 16.07 10.60 3.75
N MET A 58 15.08 11.00 2.93
CA MET A 58 15.11 10.81 1.48
C MET A 58 16.10 11.76 0.79
N GLU A 59 16.41 12.92 1.38
CA GLU A 59 17.38 13.88 0.84
C GLU A 59 18.80 13.31 0.82
N SER A 60 19.13 12.47 1.80
CA SER A 60 20.43 11.79 1.89
C SER A 60 20.55 10.54 1.02
N VAL A 61 19.46 10.10 0.38
CA VAL A 61 19.40 8.84 -0.36
C VAL A 61 19.62 9.10 -1.85
N ASP A 62 20.64 8.47 -2.43
CA ASP A 62 20.81 8.43 -3.88
C ASP A 62 19.82 7.43 -4.49
N GLU A 63 18.83 7.92 -5.24
CA GLU A 63 17.82 7.09 -5.91
C GLU A 63 18.44 5.98 -6.80
N LYS A 64 19.67 6.17 -7.30
CA LYS A 64 20.38 5.17 -8.12
C LYS A 64 20.90 3.98 -7.33
N GLN A 65 21.08 4.15 -6.02
CA GLN A 65 21.57 3.10 -5.11
C GLN A 65 20.43 2.32 -4.45
N ILE A 66 19.18 2.74 -4.67
CA ILE A 66 18.00 2.08 -4.12
C ILE A 66 17.81 0.73 -4.83
N GLY A 67 17.76 -0.35 -4.05
CA GLY A 67 17.29 -1.64 -4.55
C GLY A 67 15.80 -1.56 -4.83
N TRP A 68 15.39 -1.82 -6.07
CA TRP A 68 13.98 -1.75 -6.48
C TRP A 68 13.33 -3.13 -6.55
N VAL A 69 12.16 -3.25 -5.94
CA VAL A 69 11.24 -4.39 -6.07
C VAL A 69 10.11 -3.98 -6.99
N ASP A 70 10.02 -4.60 -8.16
CA ASP A 70 8.93 -4.34 -9.10
C ASP A 70 7.83 -5.39 -8.94
N VAL A 71 6.67 -5.00 -8.39
CA VAL A 71 5.50 -5.88 -8.31
C VAL A 71 4.43 -5.52 -9.35
N LEU A 72 4.69 -4.55 -10.24
CA LEU A 72 3.75 -4.16 -11.31
C LEU A 72 3.50 -5.31 -12.28
N GLU A 73 4.54 -6.11 -12.57
CA GLU A 73 4.45 -7.27 -13.47
C GLU A 73 3.73 -8.45 -12.84
N GLY A 74 3.95 -8.71 -11.55
CA GLY A 74 3.26 -9.77 -10.81
C GLY A 74 1.76 -9.50 -10.68
N ASP A 75 1.39 -8.23 -10.60
CA ASP A 75 0.01 -7.80 -10.54
C ASP A 75 -0.80 -8.17 -11.80
N GLU A 76 -0.18 -8.12 -12.99
CA GLU A 76 -0.84 -8.57 -14.24
C GLU A 76 -1.13 -10.08 -14.23
N ARG A 77 -0.43 -10.84 -13.38
CA ARG A 77 -0.58 -12.29 -13.21
C ARG A 77 -1.38 -12.67 -11.98
N LEU A 78 -1.86 -11.69 -11.19
CA LEU A 78 -2.52 -11.91 -9.90
C LEU A 78 -1.61 -12.64 -8.89
N ASP A 79 -0.30 -12.45 -8.99
CA ASP A 79 0.66 -12.99 -8.02
C ASP A 79 0.55 -12.23 -6.70
N ASP A 80 0.79 -12.91 -5.58
CA ASP A 80 0.87 -12.25 -4.27
C ASP A 80 2.10 -11.32 -4.23
N PRO A 81 1.93 -9.99 -4.02
CA PRO A 81 3.05 -9.05 -3.94
C PRO A 81 3.83 -9.16 -2.61
N MET A 82 3.28 -9.83 -1.60
CA MET A 82 3.85 -9.87 -0.25
C MET A 82 5.19 -10.58 -0.14
N PRO A 83 5.41 -11.78 -0.72
CA PRO A 83 6.69 -12.48 -0.62
C PRO A 83 7.91 -11.68 -1.11
N PRO A 84 7.90 -11.04 -2.31
CA PRO A 84 9.05 -10.25 -2.77
C PRO A 84 9.25 -8.99 -1.93
N ILE A 85 8.17 -8.31 -1.51
CA ILE A 85 8.25 -7.12 -0.64
C ILE A 85 8.88 -7.48 0.71
N ASN A 86 8.37 -8.52 1.37
CA ASN A 86 8.86 -8.95 2.67
C ASN A 86 10.33 -9.37 2.60
N THR A 87 10.73 -10.08 1.55
CA THR A 87 12.13 -10.49 1.34
C THR A 87 13.05 -9.28 1.28
N ALA A 88 12.68 -8.26 0.51
CA ALA A 88 13.51 -7.07 0.34
C ALA A 88 13.53 -6.18 1.60
N VAL A 89 12.39 -5.98 2.26
CA VAL A 89 12.31 -5.24 3.53
C VAL A 89 13.11 -5.94 4.64
N ASN A 90 13.05 -7.28 4.71
CA ASN A 90 13.81 -8.05 5.69
C ASN A 90 15.33 -8.02 5.44
N ALA A 91 15.75 -7.79 4.19
CA ALA A 91 17.17 -7.68 3.83
C ALA A 91 17.78 -6.30 4.13
N LEU A 92 16.97 -5.31 4.52
CA LEU A 92 17.45 -3.96 4.85
C LEU A 92 18.41 -3.95 6.04
N LYS A 93 19.57 -3.33 5.81
CA LYS A 93 20.49 -2.92 6.88
C LYS A 93 20.13 -1.52 7.37
N GLN A 94 20.65 -1.14 8.53
CA GLN A 94 20.46 0.20 9.09
C GLN A 94 20.99 1.28 8.12
N GLY A 95 20.22 2.35 7.95
CA GLY A 95 20.46 3.44 7.01
C GLY A 95 20.12 3.12 5.55
N GLN A 96 19.64 1.92 5.24
CA GLN A 96 19.30 1.54 3.86
C GLN A 96 17.84 1.82 3.53
N VAL A 97 17.61 2.05 2.24
CA VAL A 97 16.30 2.23 1.63
C VAL A 97 16.07 1.19 0.54
N VAL A 98 14.87 0.64 0.50
CA VAL A 98 14.36 -0.16 -0.61
C VAL A 98 13.20 0.58 -1.26
N GLY A 99 13.15 0.56 -2.58
CA GLY A 99 12.06 1.09 -3.38
C GLY A 99 11.15 -0.04 -3.84
N ILE A 100 9.85 0.15 -3.77
CA ILE A 100 8.83 -0.80 -4.22
C ILE A 100 7.96 -0.08 -5.24
N LYS A 101 7.79 -0.68 -6.42
CA LYS A 101 6.85 -0.19 -7.43
C LYS A 101 5.56 -1.01 -7.35
N HIS A 102 4.46 -0.34 -7.09
CA HIS A 102 3.16 -0.97 -6.93
C HIS A 102 2.09 -0.23 -7.73
N LYS A 103 1.04 -0.92 -8.19
CA LYS A 103 -0.08 -0.26 -8.87
C LYS A 103 -0.97 0.61 -7.96
N TRP A 104 -0.85 0.45 -6.64
CA TRP A 104 -1.64 1.14 -5.64
C TRP A 104 -0.83 1.38 -4.37
N GLU A 105 -1.31 2.28 -3.53
CA GLU A 105 -0.74 2.52 -2.21
C GLU A 105 -1.11 1.35 -1.27
N PRO A 106 -0.14 0.59 -0.74
CA PRO A 106 -0.41 -0.57 0.08
C PRO A 106 -0.64 -0.15 1.54
N GLN A 107 -1.74 0.57 1.78
CA GLN A 107 -2.08 1.12 3.10
C GLN A 107 -2.02 0.08 4.24
N PRO A 108 -2.44 -1.20 4.07
CA PRO A 108 -2.34 -2.19 5.15
C PRO A 108 -0.90 -2.51 5.60
N LEU A 109 0.12 -2.17 4.80
CA LEU A 109 1.53 -2.46 5.13
C LEU A 109 2.18 -1.40 6.01
N PHE A 110 1.60 -0.22 6.06
CA PHE A 110 2.15 0.91 6.80
C PHE A 110 2.16 0.65 8.30
N ASP A 111 1.06 0.11 8.83
CA ASP A 111 0.97 -0.25 10.25
C ASP A 111 2.01 -1.33 10.62
N ILE A 112 2.24 -2.28 9.72
CA ILE A 112 3.24 -3.34 9.93
C ILE A 112 4.66 -2.76 9.93
N TRP A 113 4.97 -1.83 9.04
CA TRP A 113 6.29 -1.20 8.97
C TRP A 113 6.54 -0.26 10.14
N ASP A 114 5.53 0.51 10.57
CA ASP A 114 5.62 1.39 11.73
C ASP A 114 5.87 0.57 13.01
N LEU A 115 5.15 -0.55 13.20
CA LEU A 115 5.39 -1.50 14.30
C LEU A 115 6.79 -2.11 14.29
N ARG A 116 7.43 -2.20 13.12
CA ARG A 116 8.80 -2.70 12.94
C ARG A 116 9.86 -1.61 13.06
N GLY A 117 9.47 -0.37 13.37
CA GLY A 117 10.38 0.77 13.46
C GLY A 117 10.99 1.16 12.12
N LEU A 118 10.28 0.91 11.01
CA LEU A 118 10.68 1.32 9.67
C LEU A 118 9.99 2.63 9.31
N ASP A 119 10.75 3.56 8.75
CA ASP A 119 10.19 4.74 8.12
C ASP A 119 9.73 4.39 6.70
N TYR A 120 8.67 5.02 6.24
CA TYR A 120 8.23 4.86 4.86
C TYR A 120 7.72 6.17 4.28
N TRP A 121 7.81 6.27 2.97
CA TRP A 121 7.27 7.38 2.18
C TRP A 121 6.78 6.86 0.84
N THR A 122 5.64 7.35 0.38
CA THR A 122 5.06 6.99 -0.90
C THR A 122 4.90 8.22 -1.79
N ARG A 123 5.12 8.01 -3.09
CA ARG A 123 4.91 8.98 -4.14
C ARG A 123 4.13 8.34 -5.27
N GLN A 124 3.00 8.95 -5.64
CA GLN A 124 2.30 8.56 -6.86
C GLN A 124 3.05 9.12 -8.07
N VAL A 125 3.48 8.24 -8.98
CA VAL A 125 4.20 8.61 -10.20
C VAL A 125 3.27 8.64 -11.41
N SER A 126 2.24 7.80 -11.41
CA SER A 126 1.16 7.85 -12.40
C SER A 126 -0.16 7.35 -11.80
N ALA A 127 -1.23 7.34 -12.60
CA ALA A 127 -2.54 6.85 -12.15
C ALA A 127 -2.51 5.40 -11.63
N ASP A 128 -1.58 4.59 -12.12
CA ASP A 128 -1.44 3.16 -11.82
C ASP A 128 0.00 2.80 -11.41
N GLU A 129 0.77 3.76 -10.93
CA GLU A 129 2.13 3.53 -10.43
C GLU A 129 2.43 4.38 -9.20
N TRP A 130 2.78 3.68 -8.14
CA TRP A 130 3.21 4.20 -6.87
C TRP A 130 4.63 3.73 -6.60
N HIS A 131 5.48 4.65 -6.18
CA HIS A 131 6.80 4.36 -5.64
C HIS A 131 6.70 4.46 -4.13
N ILE A 132 7.00 3.35 -3.45
CA ILE A 132 7.00 3.24 -2.00
C ILE A 132 8.44 3.05 -1.57
N PHE A 133 8.93 3.94 -0.74
CA PHE A 133 10.27 3.93 -0.19
C PHE A 133 10.16 3.46 1.26
N VAL A 134 10.88 2.40 1.61
CA VAL A 134 10.94 1.88 2.98
C VAL A 134 12.38 2.02 3.46
N HIS A 135 12.55 2.74 4.56
CA HIS A 135 13.83 3.07 5.16
C HIS A 135 13.96 2.39 6.52
N LYS A 136 15.12 1.79 6.77
CA LYS A 136 15.46 1.27 8.09
C LYS A 136 16.35 2.28 8.80
N PRO A 137 15.85 3.04 9.78
CA PRO A 137 16.67 4.02 10.49
C PRO A 137 17.85 3.37 11.20
N HIS A 138 18.90 4.17 11.45
CA HIS A 138 19.98 3.73 12.33
C HIS A 138 19.43 3.54 13.74
N GLU A 139 19.72 2.39 14.36
CA GLU A 139 19.41 2.25 15.79
C GLU A 139 20.23 3.30 16.54
N HIS A 140 19.53 4.18 17.25
CA HIS A 140 20.18 5.00 18.26
C HIS A 140 20.74 4.03 19.31
N SER A 141 22.04 3.74 19.26
CA SER A 141 22.74 3.16 20.40
C SER A 141 22.60 4.17 21.55
N VAL A 142 21.77 3.82 22.52
CA VAL A 142 21.74 4.44 23.85
C VAL A 142 22.89 3.86 24.66
#